data_AF-A0A954Z7K4-F1
#
_entry.id   AF-A0A954Z7K4-F1
#
_cell.length_a   1.000
_cell.length_b   1.000
_cell.length_c   1.000
_cell.angle_alpha   90.00
_cell.angle_beta   90.00
_cell.angle_gamma   90.00
#
_symmetry.space_group_name_H-M   'P 1'
#
loop_
_entity.id
_entity.type
_entity.pdbx_description
1 polymer ?
#
loop_
_entity_poly.entity_id
_entity_poly.type
_entity_poly.pdbx_seq_one_letter_code
_entity_poly.pdbx_strand_id
1 'polypeptide(L)' 'MANSLNLSLTDELRAFVDQNSGDGTLYATPSEFVRDIIRRHKLQQEAADVRDAIIEGYRDAIEGRVVAFGGDLKGLLKKQ' A
#
# COMPACT_ATOMS: atom_id res chain seq x y z
N MET A 1 -11.50 -8.39 -15.18
CA MET A 1 -12.58 -7.47 -15.55
C MET A 1 -12.42 -6.21 -14.71
N ALA A 2 -12.44 -5.02 -15.32
CA ALA A 2 -12.40 -3.77 -14.55
C ALA A 2 -13.77 -3.53 -13.93
N ASN A 3 -13.82 -3.39 -12.60
CA ASN A 3 -15.05 -3.00 -11.91
C ASN A 3 -15.09 -1.47 -11.81
N SER A 4 -16.24 -0.86 -12.09
CA SER A 4 -16.39 0.59 -11.99
C SER A 4 -16.59 0.99 -10.52
N LEU A 5 -15.98 2.10 -10.14
CA LEU A 5 -16.15 2.72 -8.83
C LEU A 5 -16.71 4.11 -9.05
N ASN A 6 -17.91 4.38 -8.53
CA ASN A 6 -18.49 5.71 -8.51
C ASN A 6 -18.07 6.41 -7.22
N LEU A 7 -17.46 7.59 -7.34
CA LEU A 7 -16.91 8.35 -6.23
C LEU A 7 -17.53 9.74 -6.24
N SER A 8 -18.09 10.15 -5.11
CA SER A 8 -18.51 11.54 -4.88
C SER A 8 -17.34 12.29 -4.28
N LEU A 9 -16.99 13.41 -4.88
CA LEU A 9 -15.90 14.29 -4.42
C LEU A 9 -16.49 15.65 -4.07
N THR A 10 -15.83 16.36 -3.15
CA THR A 10 -16.07 17.80 -2.99
C THR A 10 -15.57 18.55 -4.23
N ASP A 11 -16.09 19.75 -4.45
CA ASP A 11 -15.67 20.59 -5.59
C ASP A 11 -14.16 20.86 -5.58
N GLU A 12 -13.59 21.04 -4.39
CA GLU A 12 -12.15 21.23 -4.21
C GLU A 12 -11.34 20.02 -4.69
N LEU A 13 -11.70 18.81 -4.25
CA LEU A 13 -11.01 17.59 -4.66
C LEU A 13 -11.20 17.31 -6.14
N ARG A 14 -12.37 17.66 -6.69
CA ARG A 14 -12.64 17.54 -8.12
C ARG A 14 -11.75 18.47 -8.92
N ALA A 15 -11.65 19.73 -8.53
CA ALA A 15 -10.77 20.71 -9.16
C ALA A 15 -9.29 20.28 -9.10
N PHE A 16 -8.85 19.70 -7.98
CA PHE A 16 -7.50 19.15 -7.86
C PHE A 16 -7.26 18.02 -8.86
N VAL A 17 -8.20 17.09 -9.03
CA VAL A 17 -8.09 16.01 -10.01
C VAL A 17 -8.07 16.56 -11.44
N ASP A 18 -8.94 17.50 -11.76
CA ASP A 18 -9.02 18.09 -13.10
C ASP A 18 -7.77 18.96 -13.43
N GLN A 19 -7.08 19.53 -12.45
CA GLN A 19 -5.80 20.24 -12.68
C GLN A 19 -4.63 19.28 -12.95
N ASN A 20 -4.70 18.06 -12.42
CA ASN A 20 -3.65 17.05 -12.53
C ASN A 20 -3.93 15.99 -13.61
N SER A 21 -5.00 16.16 -14.38
CA SER A 21 -5.37 15.27 -15.47
C SER A 21 -5.95 16.03 -16.65
N GLY A 22 -5.80 15.50 -17.87
CA GLY A 22 -6.21 16.16 -19.11
C GLY A 22 -5.02 16.59 -19.97
N ASP A 23 -5.32 17.31 -21.04
CA ASP A 23 -4.34 17.61 -22.09
C ASP A 23 -3.16 18.44 -21.57
N GLY A 24 -1.95 17.94 -21.81
CA GLY A 24 -0.70 18.56 -21.37
C GLY A 24 -0.26 18.19 -19.95
N THR A 25 -1.00 17.32 -19.25
CA THR A 25 -0.59 16.76 -17.95
C THR A 25 -0.01 15.35 -18.08
N LEU A 26 0.52 14.80 -16.99
CA LEU A 26 1.06 13.43 -16.96
C LEU A 26 -0.04 12.36 -17.16
N TYR A 27 -1.29 12.66 -16.81
CA TYR A 27 -2.39 11.70 -16.85
C TYR A 27 -3.47 12.16 -17.83
N ALA A 28 -3.83 11.31 -18.78
CA ALA A 28 -4.79 11.71 -19.82
C ALA A 28 -6.22 11.81 -19.28
N THR A 29 -6.54 11.08 -18.20
CA THR A 29 -7.90 11.06 -17.63
C THR A 29 -7.90 11.17 -16.10
N PRO A 30 -8.96 11.78 -15.50
CA PRO A 30 -9.17 11.80 -14.05
C PRO A 30 -9.07 10.42 -13.39
N SER A 31 -9.67 9.42 -14.03
CA SER A 31 -9.69 8.04 -13.54
C SER A 31 -8.30 7.41 -13.48
N GLU A 32 -7.40 7.79 -14.40
CA GLU A 32 -6.02 7.33 -14.40
C GLU A 32 -5.23 7.95 -13.24
N PHE A 33 -5.36 9.26 -13.06
CA PHE A 33 -4.75 9.99 -11.95
C PHE A 33 -5.17 9.42 -10.59
N VAL A 34 -6.49 9.24 -10.39
CA VAL A 34 -7.03 8.69 -9.13
C VAL A 34 -6.55 7.26 -8.90
N ARG A 35 -6.53 6.41 -9.94
CA ARG A 35 -6.01 5.04 -9.81
C ARG A 35 -4.55 5.03 -9.38
N ASP A 36 -3.74 5.94 -9.93
CA ASP A 36 -2.34 6.01 -9.58
C ASP A 36 -2.11 6.51 -8.14
N ILE A 37 -2.88 7.49 -7.68
CA ILE A 37 -2.87 7.94 -6.27
C ILE A 37 -3.18 6.76 -5.34
N ILE A 38 -4.26 6.02 -5.61
CA ILE A 38 -4.67 4.87 -4.79
C ILE A 38 -3.54 3.83 -4.75
N ARG A 39 -2.89 3.58 -5.90
CA ARG A 39 -1.80 2.61 -6.00
C ARG A 39 -0.58 3.04 -5.17
N ARG A 40 -0.20 4.32 -5.25
CA ARG A 40 0.89 4.89 -4.43
C ARG A 40 0.56 4.84 -2.94
N HIS A 41 -0.66 5.19 -2.56
CA HIS A 41 -1.09 5.15 -1.17
C HIS A 41 -1.06 3.73 -0.60
N LYS A 42 -1.55 2.73 -1.36
CA LYS A 42 -1.48 1.32 -0.98
C LYS A 42 -0.05 0.84 -0.77
N LEU A 43 0.87 1.18 -1.69
CA LEU A 43 2.28 0.82 -1.57
C LEU A 43 2.93 1.46 -0.33
N GLN A 44 2.59 2.71 -0.01
CA GLN A 44 3.08 3.36 1.21
C GLN A 44 2.58 2.66 2.47
N GLN A 45 1.31 2.23 2.50
CA GLN A 45 0.74 1.50 3.62
C GLN A 45 1.42 0.13 3.79
N GLU A 46 1.57 -0.63 2.71
CA GLU A 46 2.27 -1.92 2.74
C GLU A 46 3.72 -1.79 3.20
N ALA A 47 4.42 -0.73 2.76
CA ALA A 47 5.78 -0.46 3.21
C ALA A 47 5.84 -0.10 4.71
N ALA A 48 4.84 0.62 5.24
CA ALA A 48 4.74 0.91 6.66
C ALA A 48 4.50 -0.36 7.48
N ASP A 49 3.58 -1.22 7.04
CA ASP A 49 3.27 -2.50 7.70
C ASP A 49 4.51 -3.41 7.74
N VAL A 50 5.26 -3.51 6.62
CA VAL A 50 6.51 -4.27 6.56
C VAL A 50 7.55 -3.68 7.50
N ARG A 51 7.70 -2.35 7.54
CA ARG A 51 8.65 -1.69 8.46
C ARG A 51 8.32 -2.02 9.91
N ASP A 52 7.05 -1.95 10.28
CA ASP A 52 6.62 -2.20 11.65
C ASP A 52 6.82 -3.68 12.03
N ALA A 53 6.53 -4.61 11.12
CA ALA A 53 6.83 -6.03 11.31
C ALA A 53 8.34 -6.31 11.47
N ILE A 54 9.20 -5.62 10.74
CA ILE A 54 10.66 -5.72 10.89
C ILE A 54 11.09 -5.24 12.28
N ILE A 55 10.58 -4.09 12.73
CA ILE A 55 10.88 -3.52 14.05
C ILE A 55 10.41 -4.46 15.16
N GLU A 56 9.21 -5.03 15.01
CA GLU A 56 8.67 -6.03 15.93
C GLU A 56 9.58 -7.26 16.01
N GLY A 57 10.01 -7.82 14.86
CA GLY A 57 10.94 -8.94 14.83
C GLY A 57 12.29 -8.65 15.53
N TYR A 58 12.81 -7.42 15.42
CA TYR A 58 13.99 -7.02 16.18
C TYR A 58 13.74 -6.96 17.69
N ARG A 59 12.57 -6.49 18.12
CA ARG A 59 12.19 -6.50 19.55
C ARG A 59 12.06 -7.92 20.08
N ASP A 60 11.46 -8.81 19.30
CA ASP A 60 11.34 -10.23 19.65
C ASP A 60 12.72 -10.88 19.84
N ALA A 61 13.69 -10.55 18.98
CA ALA A 61 15.06 -11.02 19.13
C ALA A 61 15.73 -10.50 20.42
N ILE A 62 15.52 -9.23 20.76
CA ILE A 62 16.04 -8.62 22.00
C ILE A 62 15.40 -9.25 23.24
N GLU A 63 14.09 -9.49 23.20
CA GLU A 63 13.30 -10.02 24.31
C GLU A 63 13.35 -11.56 24.40
N GLY A 64 14.10 -12.21 23.50
CA GLY A 64 14.29 -13.65 23.49
C GLY A 64 13.09 -14.46 22.97
N ARG A 65 12.10 -13.81 22.34
CA ARG A 65 10.98 -14.47 21.64
C ARG A 65 11.44 -14.99 20.26
N VAL A 66 12.37 -15.93 20.27
CA VAL A 66 12.94 -16.51 19.04
C VAL A 66 12.56 -17.98 18.90
N VAL A 67 12.49 -18.45 17.66
CA VAL A 67 12.27 -19.87 17.34
C VAL A 67 13.50 -20.40 16.61
N ALA A 68 13.99 -21.57 17.01
CA ALA A 68 15.12 -22.21 16.36
C ALA A 68 14.77 -22.55 14.90
N PHE A 69 15.57 -22.06 13.95
CA PHE A 69 15.35 -22.30 12.53
C PHE A 69 15.75 -23.73 12.16
N GLY A 70 14.77 -24.57 11.83
CA GLY A 70 14.95 -25.98 11.48
C GLY A 70 15.17 -26.26 9.98
N GLY A 71 15.47 -25.24 9.16
CA GLY A 71 15.72 -25.40 7.72
C GLY A 71 14.49 -25.22 6.80
N ASP A 72 13.28 -25.09 7.36
CA ASP A 72 12.06 -24.79 6.60
C ASP A 72 11.31 -23.59 7.19
N LEU A 73 11.46 -22.43 6.53
CA LEU A 73 10.80 -21.19 6.94
C LEU A 73 9.28 -21.24 6.73
N LYS A 74 8.81 -21.85 5.63
CA LYS A 74 7.37 -21.92 5.34
C LYS A 74 6.66 -22.82 6.34
N GLY A 75 7.28 -23.94 6.72
CA GLY A 75 6.77 -24.85 7.73
C GLY A 75 6.70 -24.22 9.13
N LEU A 76 7.67 -23.36 9.47
CA LEU A 76 7.67 -22.62 10.74
C LEU A 76 6.57 -21.55 10.79
N LEU A 77 6.37 -20.79 9.71
CA LEU A 77 5.37 -19.71 9.64
C LEU A 77 3.92 -20.20 9.61
N LYS A 78 3.65 -21.44 9.17
CA LYS A 78 2.30 -22.04 9.18
C LYS A 78 1.87 -22.59 10.54
N LYS A 79 2.80 -22.71 11.49
CA LYS A 79 2.57 -23.31 12.81
C LYS A 79 2.20 -22.30 13.89
N GLN A 80 2.08 -21.02 13.55
CA GLN A 80 1.62 -19.95 14.44
C GLN A 80 0.16 -19.61 14.16
#